data_AF-A0A1H8A4M0-F1
#
_entry.id   AF-A0A1H8A4M0-F1
#
_cell.length_a   1.000
_cell.length_b   1.000
_cell.length_c   1.000
_cell.angle_alpha   90.00
_cell.angle_beta   90.00
_cell.angle_gamma   90.00
#
_symmetry.space_group_name_H-M   'P 1'
#
loop_
_entity.id
_entity.type
_entity.pdbx_description
1 polymer ?
#
loop_
_entity_poly.entity_id
_entity_poly.type
_entity_poly.pdbx_seq_one_letter_code
_entity_poly.pdbx_strand_id
1 'polypeptide(L)' 'MATKIKALKGLIYGTYDSETEMATVMGWPRQRLNKISNGNKIPNINEIQLIAYALEKPVGEIAQIFLSD' A
#
# COMPACT_ATOMS: atom_id res chain seq x y z
N MET A 1 8.25 -11.12 -5.23
CA MET A 1 8.06 -9.67 -4.97
C MET A 1 7.38 -8.87 -6.11
N ALA A 2 7.91 -8.86 -7.34
CA ALA A 2 7.47 -7.91 -8.39
C ALA A 2 5.97 -7.98 -8.77
N THR A 3 5.38 -9.17 -8.81
CA THR A 3 3.95 -9.36 -9.11
C THR A 3 3.04 -8.82 -8.00
N LYS A 4 3.49 -8.90 -6.74
CA LYS A 4 2.75 -8.46 -5.55
C LYS A 4 2.77 -6.92 -5.40
N ILE A 5 3.91 -6.31 -5.75
CA ILE A 5 4.02 -4.85 -5.94
C ILE A 5 3.03 -4.34 -7.00
N LYS A 6 2.86 -5.07 -8.11
CA LYS A 6 1.86 -4.72 -9.12
C LYS A 6 0.43 -4.78 -8.57
N ALA A 7 0.11 -5.76 -7.70
CA ALA A 7 -1.20 -5.85 -7.07
C ALA A 7 -1.49 -4.62 -6.19
N LEU A 8 -0.56 -4.23 -5.31
CA LEU A 8 -0.73 -3.03 -4.49
C LEU A 8 -0.90 -1.78 -5.36
N LYS A 9 -0.03 -1.59 -6.36
CA LYS A 9 -0.14 -0.44 -7.27
C LYS A 9 -1.47 -0.42 -8.03
N GLY A 10 -1.95 -1.58 -8.46
CA GLY A 10 -3.27 -1.69 -9.11
C GLY A 10 -4.41 -1.23 -8.19
N LEU A 11 -4.36 -1.58 -6.91
CA LEU A 11 -5.34 -1.10 -5.93
C LEU A 11 -5.25 0.41 -5.73
N ILE A 12 -4.03 0.95 -5.62
CA ILE A 12 -3.80 2.39 -5.46
C ILE A 12 -4.38 3.15 -6.65
N TYR A 13 -3.97 2.82 -7.87
CA TYR A 13 -4.43 3.51 -9.09
C TYR A 13 -5.88 3.21 -9.46
N GLY A 14 -6.51 2.20 -8.84
CA GLY A 14 -7.95 1.96 -8.94
C GLY A 14 -8.79 2.80 -7.98
N THR A 15 -8.17 3.40 -6.95
CA THR A 15 -8.84 4.17 -5.89
C THR A 15 -8.47 5.65 -5.93
N TYR A 16 -7.24 5.96 -6.32
CA TYR A 16 -6.64 7.30 -6.34
C TYR A 16 -5.98 7.57 -7.69
N ASP A 17 -5.89 8.84 -8.08
CA ASP A 17 -5.22 9.24 -9.32
C ASP A 17 -3.69 9.13 -9.20
N SER A 18 -3.16 9.14 -7.98
CA SER A 18 -1.72 8.98 -7.74
C SER A 18 -1.36 8.41 -6.36
N GLU A 19 -0.16 7.82 -6.26
CA GLU A 19 0.42 7.47 -4.95
C GLU A 19 0.58 8.70 -4.02
N THR A 20 0.78 9.90 -4.59
CA THR A 20 0.94 11.13 -3.81
C THR A 20 -0.35 11.51 -3.10
N GLU A 21 -1.48 11.37 -3.80
CA GLU A 21 -2.81 11.65 -3.26
C GLU A 21 -3.13 10.71 -2.10
N MET A 22 -2.96 9.40 -2.30
CA MET A 22 -3.13 8.41 -1.22
C MET A 22 -2.23 8.73 -0.02
N ALA A 23 -0.94 9.03 -0.25
CA ALA A 23 -0.03 9.37 0.83
C ALA A 23 -0.51 10.60 1.61
N THR A 24 -1.08 11.59 0.92
CA THR A 24 -1.66 12.79 1.55
C THR A 24 -2.85 12.44 2.44
N VAL A 25 -3.78 11.59 1.97
CA VAL A 25 -4.93 11.11 2.76
C VAL A 25 -4.48 10.34 4.00
N MET A 26 -3.42 9.54 3.88
CA MET A 26 -2.83 8.81 5.00
C MET A 26 -2.01 9.68 5.96
N GLY A 27 -1.82 10.97 5.68
CA GLY A 27 -0.93 11.85 6.45
C GLY A 27 0.55 11.42 6.35
N TRP A 28 0.94 10.76 5.27
CA TRP A 28 2.29 10.25 5.06
C TRP A 28 3.08 11.09 4.06
N PRO A 29 4.41 11.18 4.26
CA PRO A 29 5.30 11.60 3.17
C PRO A 29 5.19 10.61 2.01
N ARG A 30 5.05 11.10 0.77
CA ARG A 30 5.03 10.29 -0.46
C ARG A 30 6.14 9.23 -0.48
N GLN A 31 7.35 9.60 -0.07
CA GLN A 31 8.50 8.69 -0.08
C GLN A 31 8.32 7.46 0.82
N ARG A 32 7.53 7.58 1.91
CA ARG A 32 7.21 6.45 2.79
C ARG A 32 6.35 5.42 2.07
N LEU A 33 5.25 5.86 1.44
CA LEU A 33 4.39 4.98 0.65
C LEU A 33 5.15 4.39 -0.54
N ASN A 34 5.97 5.19 -1.22
CA ASN A 34 6.75 4.75 -2.38
C ASN A 34 7.75 3.63 -2.04
N LYS A 35 8.36 3.65 -0.85
CA LYS A 35 9.23 2.55 -0.41
C LYS A 35 8.43 1.24 -0.24
N ILE A 36 7.19 1.32 0.22
CA ILE A 36 6.30 0.16 0.39
C ILE A 36 5.79 -0.33 -0.96
N SER A 37 5.26 0.58 -1.80
CA SER A 37 4.71 0.23 -3.11
C SER A 37 5.75 -0.26 -4.10
N ASN A 38 7.03 0.09 -3.94
CA ASN A 38 8.13 -0.48 -4.71
C ASN A 38 8.77 -1.72 -4.05
N GLY A 39 8.28 -2.15 -2.89
CA GLY A 39 8.80 -3.32 -2.15
C GLY A 39 10.19 -3.13 -1.54
N ASN A 40 10.69 -1.89 -1.47
CA ASN A 40 11.92 -1.54 -0.76
C ASN A 40 11.73 -1.56 0.77
N LYS A 41 10.48 -1.64 1.23
CA LYS A 41 10.10 -1.75 2.64
C LYS A 41 8.92 -2.70 2.79
N ILE A 42 9.03 -3.64 3.71
CA ILE A 42 7.90 -4.41 4.22
C ILE A 42 7.18 -3.55 5.28
N PRO A 43 5.88 -3.24 5.14
CA PRO A 43 5.15 -2.45 6.11
C PRO A 43 4.90 -3.25 7.39
N ASN A 44 4.84 -2.56 8.53
CA ASN A 44 4.40 -3.17 9.78
C ASN A 44 2.85 -3.25 9.87
N ILE A 45 2.33 -3.86 10.94
CA ILE A 45 0.89 -4.07 11.12
C ILE A 45 0.07 -2.78 11.11
N ASN A 46 0.58 -1.71 11.73
CA ASN A 46 -0.10 -0.41 11.77
C ASN A 46 -0.12 0.26 10.39
N GLU A 47 0.98 0.09 9.63
CA GLU A 47 1.07 0.56 8.24
C GLU A 47 0.12 -0.20 7.31
N ILE A 48 0.02 -1.53 7.47
CA ILE A 48 -0.93 -2.37 6.73
C ILE A 48 -2.38 -1.94 7.04
N GLN A 49 -2.71 -1.73 8.32
CA GLN A 49 -4.03 -1.27 8.73
C GLN A 49 -4.39 0.08 8.11
N LEU A 50 -3.45 1.03 8.08
CA LEU A 50 -3.70 2.35 7.47
C LEU A 50 -3.85 2.26 5.95
N ILE A 51 -3.04 1.43 5.28
CA ILE A 51 -3.18 1.18 3.83
C ILE A 51 -4.54 0.55 3.53
N ALA A 52 -4.97 -0.42 4.34
CA ALA A 52 -6.26 -1.08 4.20
C ALA A 52 -7.43 -0.11 4.39
N TYR A 53 -7.34 0.78 5.37
CA TYR A 53 -8.32 1.84 5.58
C TYR A 53 -8.40 2.80 4.39
N ALA A 54 -7.25 3.28 3.90
CA ALA A 54 -7.21 4.20 2.76
C ALA A 54 -7.72 3.57 1.46
N LEU A 55 -7.49 2.28 1.24
CA LEU A 55 -7.98 1.56 0.06
C LEU A 55 -9.39 0.97 0.23
N GLU A 56 -10.02 1.18 1.39
CA GLU A 56 -11.31 0.59 1.76
C GLU A 56 -11.33 -0.95 1.55
N LYS A 57 -10.24 -1.62 1.95
CA LYS A 57 -10.08 -3.08 1.84
C LYS A 57 -9.96 -3.75 3.20
N PRO A 58 -10.34 -5.04 3.31
CA PRO A 58 -10.04 -5.84 4.48
C PRO A 58 -8.53 -5.90 4.73
N VAL A 59 -8.10 -5.77 6.00
CA VAL A 59 -6.68 -5.77 6.37
C VAL A 59 -5.96 -7.05 5.95
N GLY A 60 -6.69 -8.19 5.95
CA GLY A 60 -6.17 -9.48 5.53
C GLY A 60 -5.79 -9.52 4.04
N GLU A 61 -6.57 -8.88 3.17
CA GLU A 61 -6.27 -8.78 1.73
C GLU A 61 -4.98 -7.99 1.49
N ILE A 62 -4.81 -6.87 2.20
CA ILE A 62 -3.58 -6.07 2.11
C ILE A 62 -2.39 -6.84 2.70
N ALA A 63 -2.56 -7.53 3.83
CA ALA A 63 -1.50 -8.30 4.45
C ALA A 63 -0.99 -9.45 3.54
N GLN A 64 -1.89 -10.13 2.83
CA GLN A 64 -1.53 -11.22 1.91
C GLN A 64 -0.57 -10.75 0.79
N ILE A 65 -0.64 -9.48 0.38
CA ILE A 65 0.31 -8.92 -0.60
C ILE A 65 1.76 -9.02 -0.10
N PHE A 66 1.97 -8.90 1.21
CA PHE A 66 3.29 -8.84 1.83
C PHE A 66 3.72 -10.14 2.54
N LEU A 67 2.79 -11.07 2.82
CA LEU A 67 3.03 -12.28 3.60
C LEU A 67 3.34 -13.53 2.80
N SER A 68 3.05 -13.55 1.51
CA SER A 68 3.41 -14.69 0.68
C SER A 68 4.85 -14.50 0.17
N ASP A 69 5.69 -15.53 0.27
CA ASP A 69 6.90 -15.69 -0.55
C ASP A 69 6.54 -15.82 -2.04
#